data_AF-A0A0A1DMC5-F1
#
_entry.id   AF-A0A0A1DMC5-F1
#
_cell.length_a   1.000
_cell.length_b   1.000
_cell.length_c   1.000
_cell.angle_alpha   90.00
_cell.angle_beta   90.00
_cell.angle_gamma   90.00
#
_symmetry.space_group_name_H-M   'P 1'
#
loop_
_entity.id
_entity.type
_entity.pdbx_description
1 polymer ?
#
loop_
_entity_poly.entity_id
_entity_poly.type
_entity_poly.pdbx_seq_one_letter_code
_entity_poly.pdbx_strand_id
1 'polypeptide(L)'
;MVPLAEAWGSGARGWTTARRQAYANDLGDRRTLVGVTDSVNQAKSDQDPATWLPAYDKCRYVAEWVAVKIRWGLSADAAEKQVLSTYAGTCSNTVTVTIA
;
A
#
# COMPACT_ATOMS: atom_id res chain seq x y z
N MET A 1 3.00 -3.19 -4.23
CA MET A 1 1.80 -2.77 -3.46
C MET A 1 1.26 -1.47 -4.03
N VAL A 2 0.02 -1.09 -3.66
CA VAL A 2 -0.87 -0.16 -4.38
C VAL A 2 -0.90 -0.44 -5.90
N PRO A 3 -1.83 -1.29 -6.37
CA PRO A 3 -1.92 -1.69 -7.78
C PRO A 3 -2.09 -0.51 -8.74
N LEU A 4 -1.71 -0.69 -10.00
CA LEU A 4 -1.75 0.38 -11.00
C LEU A 4 -3.16 0.95 -11.22
N ALA A 5 -4.18 0.09 -11.24
CA ALA A 5 -5.58 0.51 -11.38
C ALA A 5 -6.07 1.27 -10.13
N GLU A 6 -5.68 0.83 -8.93
CA GLU A 6 -5.99 1.54 -7.68
C GLU A 6 -5.31 2.93 -7.67
N ALA A 7 -4.01 2.98 -7.99
CA ALA A 7 -3.27 4.24 -8.10
C ALA A 7 -3.91 5.21 -9.11
N TRP A 8 -4.44 4.69 -10.23
CA TRP A 8 -5.14 5.47 -11.23
C TRP A 8 -6.38 6.17 -10.65
N GLY A 9 -7.23 5.42 -9.94
CA GLY A 9 -8.40 5.94 -9.22
C GLY A 9 -8.01 6.95 -8.13
N SER A 10 -6.89 6.68 -7.46
CA SER A 10 -6.32 7.50 -6.38
C SER A 10 -5.53 8.75 -6.83
N GLY A 11 -5.64 9.14 -8.11
CA GLY A 11 -5.10 10.40 -8.62
C GLY A 11 -4.00 10.27 -9.68
N ALA A 12 -3.43 9.07 -9.89
CA ALA A 12 -2.39 8.86 -10.90
C ALA A 12 -2.89 9.06 -12.34
N ARG A 13 -4.20 9.07 -12.57
CA ARG A 13 -4.82 9.45 -13.85
C ARG A 13 -4.38 10.84 -14.33
N GLY A 14 -4.14 11.77 -13.41
CA GLY A 14 -3.69 13.14 -13.72
C GLY A 14 -2.18 13.29 -13.90
N TRP A 15 -1.40 12.22 -13.70
CA TRP A 15 0.05 12.26 -13.87
C TRP A 15 0.46 12.19 -15.34
N THR A 16 1.66 12.70 -15.63
CA THR A 16 2.33 12.45 -16.89
C THR A 16 2.64 10.97 -17.05
N THR A 17 2.78 10.51 -18.30
CA THR A 17 3.19 9.13 -18.60
C THR A 17 4.51 8.76 -17.94
N ALA A 18 5.50 9.67 -17.95
CA ALA A 18 6.80 9.45 -17.30
C ALA A 18 6.66 9.21 -15.79
N ARG A 19 5.80 9.97 -15.10
CA ARG A 19 5.56 9.78 -13.66
C ARG A 19 4.85 8.46 -13.37
N ARG A 20 3.89 8.04 -14.20
CA ARG A 20 3.26 6.70 -14.07
C ARG A 20 4.26 5.56 -14.30
N GLN A 21 5.16 5.71 -15.27
CA GLN A 21 6.23 4.73 -15.50
C GLN A 21 7.20 4.66 -14.32
N ALA A 22 7.57 5.81 -13.75
CA ALA A 22 8.41 5.85 -12.54
C ALA A 22 7.72 5.14 -11.36
N TYR A 23 6.41 5.35 -11.17
CA TYR A 23 5.62 4.65 -10.15
C TYR A 23 5.62 3.13 -10.35
N ALA A 24 5.36 2.67 -11.57
CA ALA A 24 5.31 1.24 -11.89
C ALA A 24 6.66 0.53 -11.69
N ASN A 25 7.77 1.28 -11.69
CA ASN A 25 9.13 0.77 -11.58
C ASN A 25 9.88 1.31 -10.35
N ASP A 26 9.17 1.71 -9.30
CA ASP A 26 9.79 2.30 -8.11
C ASP A 26 10.61 1.27 -7.32
N LEU A 27 11.92 1.27 -7.54
CA LEU A 27 12.90 0.53 -6.74
C LEU A 27 13.52 1.40 -5.62
N GLY A 28 13.15 2.69 -5.55
CA GLY A 28 13.66 3.63 -4.55
C GLY A 28 13.04 3.45 -3.16
N ASP A 29 12.05 2.57 -3.03
CA ASP A 29 11.45 2.17 -1.77
C ASP A 29 11.10 0.67 -1.83
N ARG A 30 11.68 -0.11 -0.92
CA ARG A 30 11.48 -1.57 -0.84
C ARG A 30 10.02 -1.99 -0.65
N ARG A 31 9.16 -1.06 -0.21
CA ARG A 31 7.73 -1.29 -0.03
C ARG A 31 7.01 -1.31 -1.37
N THR A 32 7.40 -0.51 -2.37
CA THR A 32 6.58 -0.36 -3.58
C THR A 32 6.46 -1.65 -4.39
N LEU A 33 7.53 -2.45 -4.50
CA LEU A 33 7.56 -3.71 -5.26
C LEU A 33 7.96 -4.88 -4.36
N VAL A 34 6.98 -5.71 -3.97
CA VAL A 34 7.16 -6.85 -3.07
C VAL A 34 6.74 -8.13 -3.81
N GLY A 35 7.67 -9.09 -3.90
CA GLY A 35 7.36 -10.42 -4.43
C GLY A 35 6.51 -11.21 -3.44
N VAL A 36 5.41 -11.79 -3.92
CA VAL A 36 4.49 -12.61 -3.14
C VAL A 36 4.08 -13.85 -3.94
N THR A 37 3.52 -14.86 -3.27
CA THR A 37 2.94 -16.02 -3.94
C THR A 37 1.88 -15.60 -4.96
N ASP A 38 1.93 -16.17 -6.16
CA ASP A 38 1.06 -15.83 -7.28
C ASP A 38 -0.43 -15.84 -6.93
N SER A 39 -0.92 -16.89 -6.28
CA SER A 39 -2.33 -16.98 -5.86
C SER A 39 -2.76 -15.87 -4.89
N VAL A 40 -1.85 -15.41 -4.02
CA VAL A 40 -2.10 -14.28 -3.11
C VAL A 40 -2.16 -12.97 -3.90
N ASN A 41 -1.29 -12.79 -4.90
CA ASN A 41 -1.33 -11.64 -5.79
C ASN A 41 -2.61 -11.59 -6.64
N GLN A 42 -3.06 -12.73 -7.15
CA GLN A 42 -4.31 -12.83 -7.91
C GLN A 42 -5.53 -12.56 -7.03
N ALA A 43 -5.57 -13.11 -5.82
CA ALA A 43 -6.65 -12.86 -4.86
C ALA A 43 -6.77 -11.37 -4.51
N LYS A 44 -5.63 -10.69 -4.40
CA LYS A 44 -5.58 -9.24 -4.20
C LYS A 44 -6.04 -8.46 -5.43
N SER A 45 -5.54 -8.77 -6.62
CA SER A 45 -5.76 -7.99 -7.84
C SER A 45 -5.48 -6.48 -7.63
N ASP A 46 -6.36 -5.63 -8.14
CA ASP A 46 -6.44 -4.20 -8.00
C ASP A 46 -7.17 -3.73 -6.74
N GLN A 47 -7.58 -4.64 -5.86
CA GLN A 47 -8.38 -4.31 -4.68
C GLN A 47 -7.59 -3.51 -3.64
N ASP A 48 -8.30 -2.58 -3.01
CA ASP A 48 -7.84 -1.74 -1.91
C ASP A 48 -7.99 -2.45 -0.55
N PRO A 49 -7.44 -1.90 0.54
CA PRO A 49 -7.60 -2.43 1.89
C PRO A 49 -9.05 -2.56 2.40
N ALA A 50 -10.00 -1.78 1.87
CA ALA A 50 -11.40 -1.95 2.24
C ALA A 50 -12.00 -3.26 1.71
N THR A 51 -11.50 -3.71 0.56
CA THR A 51 -12.00 -4.90 -0.14
C THR A 51 -11.17 -6.15 0.18
N TRP A 52 -9.84 -6.00 0.32
CA TRP A 52 -8.93 -7.11 0.55
C TRP A 52 -7.79 -6.78 1.50
N LEU A 53 -7.50 -7.72 2.40
CA LEU A 53 -6.33 -7.71 3.27
C LEU A 53 -5.65 -9.09 3.27
N PRO A 54 -4.32 -9.15 3.47
CA PRO A 54 -3.63 -10.43 3.61
C PRO A 54 -4.10 -11.18 4.86
N ALA A 55 -3.97 -12.51 4.84
CA ALA A 55 -4.32 -13.35 5.99
C ALA A 55 -3.47 -13.03 7.23
N TYR A 56 -2.19 -12.73 7.02
CA TYR A 56 -1.18 -12.45 8.06
C TYR A 56 -0.55 -11.07 7.84
N ASP A 57 0.17 -10.56 8.84
CA ASP A 57 0.93 -9.29 8.77
C ASP A 57 0.13 -8.05 8.33
N LYS A 58 -1.17 -8.00 8.64
CA LYS A 58 -2.07 -6.91 8.25
C LYS A 58 -1.57 -5.52 8.67
N CYS A 59 -0.97 -5.42 9.87
CA CYS A 59 -0.38 -4.19 10.36
C CYS A 59 0.77 -3.69 9.48
N ARG A 60 1.69 -4.59 9.12
CA ARG A 60 2.78 -4.27 8.20
C ARG A 60 2.23 -3.86 6.84
N TYR A 61 1.31 -4.65 6.29
CA TYR A 61 0.70 -4.37 4.99
C TYR A 61 0.04 -2.99 4.95
N VAL A 62 -0.77 -2.63 5.95
CA VAL A 62 -1.41 -1.32 6.04
C VAL A 62 -0.38 -0.19 6.18
N ALA A 63 0.64 -0.36 7.02
CA ALA A 63 1.69 0.64 7.19
C ALA A 63 2.47 0.88 5.89
N GLU A 64 2.82 -0.18 5.17
CA GLU A 64 3.51 -0.09 3.89
C GLU A 64 2.61 0.53 2.81
N TRP A 65 1.33 0.17 2.77
CA TRP A 65 0.33 0.74 1.87
C TRP A 65 0.20 2.26 2.04
N VAL A 66 0.02 2.72 3.30
CA VAL A 66 -0.04 4.15 3.64
C VAL A 66 1.25 4.86 3.23
N ALA A 67 2.40 4.25 3.49
CA ALA A 67 3.68 4.85 3.13
C ALA A 67 3.85 5.05 1.62
N VAL A 68 3.42 4.07 0.80
CA VAL A 68 3.45 4.20 -0.67
C VAL A 68 2.48 5.29 -1.14
N LYS A 69 1.25 5.35 -0.60
CA LYS A 69 0.31 6.43 -0.93
C LYS A 69 0.86 7.81 -0.59
N ILE A 70 1.48 7.98 0.58
CA ILE A 70 2.13 9.24 0.99
C ILE A 70 3.29 9.59 0.05
N ARG A 71 4.21 8.65 -0.21
CA ARG A 71 5.39 8.87 -1.07
C ARG A 71 5.01 9.39 -2.44
N TRP A 72 3.93 8.86 -3.02
CA TRP A 72 3.51 9.18 -4.37
C TRP A 72 2.41 10.26 -4.46
N GLY A 73 1.86 10.70 -3.33
CA GLY A 73 0.79 11.69 -3.25
C GLY A 73 -0.55 11.15 -3.78
N LEU A 74 -0.86 9.89 -3.47
CA LEU A 74 -2.13 9.24 -3.81
C LEU A 74 -3.17 9.48 -2.72
N SER A 75 -4.42 9.68 -3.12
CA SER A 75 -5.55 9.79 -2.18
C SER A 75 -6.01 8.43 -1.68
N ALA A 76 -6.75 8.43 -0.57
CA ALA A 76 -7.56 7.30 -0.14
C ALA A 76 -9.03 7.73 -0.08
N ASP A 77 -9.93 6.86 -0.52
CA ASP A 77 -11.36 7.11 -0.38
C ASP A 77 -11.83 6.88 1.08
N ALA A 78 -13.12 7.12 1.34
CA ALA A 78 -13.67 7.04 2.68
C ALA A 78 -13.64 5.61 3.27
N ALA A 79 -13.91 4.58 2.46
CA ALA A 79 -13.95 3.20 2.90
C ALA A 79 -12.53 2.70 3.18
N GLU A 80 -11.61 3.00 2.27
CA GLU A 80 -10.20 2.70 2.42
C GLU A 80 -9.65 3.36 3.69
N LYS A 81 -9.86 4.68 3.84
CA LYS A 81 -9.38 5.45 4.99
C LYS A 81 -9.91 4.91 6.31
N GLN A 82 -11.15 4.44 6.36
CA GLN A 82 -11.73 3.84 7.55
C GLN A 82 -10.92 2.61 7.98
N VAL A 83 -10.64 1.69 7.05
CA VAL A 83 -9.84 0.49 7.34
C VAL A 83 -8.41 0.85 7.73
N LEU A 84 -7.76 1.74 6.99
CA LEU A 84 -6.41 2.21 7.32
C LEU A 84 -6.34 2.79 8.75
N SER A 85 -7.34 3.58 9.14
CA SER A 85 -7.42 4.18 10.48
C SER A 85 -7.68 3.13 11.58
N THR A 86 -8.52 2.12 11.32
CA THR A 86 -8.76 1.02 12.25
C THR A 86 -7.47 0.24 12.55
N TYR A 87 -6.68 -0.07 11.53
CA TYR A 87 -5.40 -0.75 11.75
C TYR A 87 -4.37 0.17 12.39
N ALA A 88 -4.31 1.45 12.04
CA ALA A 88 -3.42 2.41 12.71
C ALA A 88 -3.66 2.50 14.23
N GLY A 89 -4.92 2.33 14.68
CA GLY A 89 -5.26 2.32 16.10
C GLY A 89 -5.07 0.98 16.83
N THR A 90 -5.06 -0.14 16.10
CA THR A 90 -4.99 -1.50 16.71
C THR A 90 -3.63 -2.16 16.57
N CYS A 91 -2.78 -1.67 15.66
CA CYS A 91 -1.43 -2.18 15.45
C CYS A 91 -0.44 -1.60 16.46
N SER A 92 0.45 -2.46 16.99
CA SER A 92 1.52 -2.01 17.87
C SER A 92 2.53 -1.15 17.11
N ASN A 93 2.74 0.07 17.60
CA ASN A 93 3.80 0.97 17.13
C ASN A 93 5.07 0.87 18.01
N THR A 94 5.20 -0.21 18.78
CA THR A 94 6.31 -0.39 19.72
C THR A 94 7.58 -0.77 18.96
N VAL A 95 8.62 0.07 19.08
CA VAL A 95 9.97 -0.27 18.61
C VAL A 95 10.75 -0.84 19.79
N THR A 96 11.08 -2.13 19.74
CA THR A 96 11.98 -2.74 20.70
C THR A 96 13.42 -2.47 20.29
N VAL A 97 14.13 -1.69 21.10
CA VAL A 97 15.57 -1.45 20.92
C VAL A 97 16.31 -2.33 21.93
N THR A 98 17.08 -3.29 21.43
CA THR A 98 18.03 -4.06 22.26
C THR A 98 19.39 -3.40 22.13
N ILE A 99 19.87 -2.83 23.23
CA ILE A 99 21.22 -2.26 23.33
C ILE A 99 22.13 -3.39 23.82
N ALA A 100 23.20 -3.67 23.06
CA ALA A 100 24.24 -4.61 23.45
C ALA A 100 25.19 -3.99 24.49
#